data_AF-A0A6B3GRK5-F1
#
_entry.id   AF-A0A6B3GRK5-F1
#
_cell.length_a   1.000
_cell.length_b   1.000
_cell.length_c   1.000
_cell.angle_alpha   90.00
_cell.angle_beta   90.00
_cell.angle_gamma   90.00
#
_symmetry.space_group_name_H-M   'P 1'
#
loop_
_entity.id
_entity.type
_entity.pdbx_description
1 polymer ?
#
loop_
_entity_poly.entity_id
_entity_poly.type
_entity_poly.pdbx_seq_one_letter_code
_entity_poly.pdbx_strand_id
1 'polypeptide(L)'
;LSHRQLQHALRIGEGLPLVEADAGRLPFRDASFDLACSAYGAVPFVADPVRVFREVHRVLRPGGRWVFSVTHPIRWAFPDEPGPEGLSVAASYFDRVPYVEQDESGNAVYVEHHRTLGDRVRD
;
A
#
# COMPACT_ATOMS: atom_id res chain seq x y z
N LEU A 1 9.00 9.51 1.65
CA LEU A 1 7.69 9.97 1.11
C LEU A 1 6.69 10.31 2.23
N SER A 2 6.64 9.57 3.34
CA SER A 2 5.67 9.75 4.44
C SER A 2 5.71 11.10 5.16
N HIS A 3 6.86 11.76 5.28
CA HIS A 3 6.99 12.97 6.11
C HIS A 3 6.02 14.09 5.73
N ARG A 4 5.84 14.38 4.42
CA ARG A 4 4.91 15.43 3.97
C ARG A 4 3.44 15.06 4.19
N GLN A 5 3.09 13.78 4.06
CA GLN A 5 1.75 13.26 4.36
C GLN A 5 1.44 13.42 5.86
N LEU A 6 2.42 13.12 6.73
CA LEU A 6 2.30 13.34 8.16
C LEU A 6 2.13 14.82 8.51
N GLN A 7 2.94 15.71 7.92
CA GLN A 7 2.79 17.16 8.11
C GLN A 7 1.43 17.68 7.65
N HIS A 8 0.88 17.12 6.56
CA HIS A 8 -0.48 17.45 6.13
C HIS A 8 -1.52 16.95 7.14
N ALA A 9 -1.42 15.70 7.59
CA ALA A 9 -2.31 15.11 8.58
C ALA A 9 -2.31 15.89 9.91
N LEU A 10 -1.15 16.35 10.38
CA LEU A 10 -1.03 17.20 11.58
C LEU A 10 -1.75 18.55 11.45
N ARG A 11 -1.92 19.07 10.23
CA ARG A 11 -2.65 20.32 9.98
C ARG A 11 -4.16 20.15 9.95
N ILE A 12 -4.66 18.97 9.60
CA ILE A 12 -6.09 18.71 9.37
C ILE A 12 -6.73 17.77 10.40
N GLY A 13 -5.92 16.98 11.10
CA GLY A 13 -6.34 15.98 12.07
C GLY A 13 -6.30 16.55 13.47
N GLU A 14 -7.44 17.01 13.97
CA GLU A 14 -7.53 17.50 15.35
C GLU A 14 -7.49 16.32 16.33
N GLY A 15 -6.40 16.21 17.09
CA GLY A 15 -6.33 15.38 18.30
C GLY A 15 -6.01 13.90 18.12
N LEU A 16 -5.74 13.42 16.90
CA LEU A 16 -5.30 12.04 16.68
C LEU A 16 -3.77 11.92 16.85
N PRO A 17 -3.28 10.96 17.65
CA PRO A 17 -1.85 10.66 17.70
C PRO A 17 -1.37 10.15 16.34
N LEU A 18 -0.33 10.78 15.80
CA LEU A 18 0.27 10.40 14.51
C LEU A 18 1.72 9.99 14.72
N VAL A 19 2.16 8.97 13.98
CA VAL A 19 3.53 8.43 14.05
C VAL A 19 4.06 8.21 12.64
N GLU A 20 5.28 8.67 12.39
CA GLU A 20 6.03 8.31 11.17
C GLU A 20 6.68 6.94 11.37
N ALA A 21 6.32 5.96 10.55
CA ALA A 21 6.84 4.61 10.64
C ALA A 21 6.85 3.89 9.28
N ASP A 22 7.74 2.91 9.17
CA ASP A 22 7.70 1.89 8.12
C ASP A 22 6.60 0.86 8.46
N ALA A 23 5.71 0.57 7.52
CA ALA A 23 4.61 -0.40 7.72
C ALA A 23 5.12 -1.83 7.99
N GLY A 24 6.33 -2.17 7.54
CA GLY A 24 7.04 -3.41 7.83
C GLY A 24 7.87 -3.36 9.12
N ARG A 25 7.73 -2.30 9.95
CA ARG A 25 8.28 -2.20 11.31
C ARG A 25 7.52 -1.15 12.14
N LEU A 26 6.41 -1.55 12.75
CA LEU A 26 5.54 -0.65 13.51
C LEU A 26 6.08 -0.39 14.93
N PRO A 27 6.15 0.88 15.39
CA PRO A 27 6.70 1.24 16.70
C PRO A 27 5.68 1.06 17.84
N PHE A 28 4.88 0.00 17.77
CA PHE A 28 3.90 -0.35 18.78
C PHE A 28 4.27 -1.68 19.43
N ARG A 29 3.93 -1.82 20.70
CA ARG A 29 4.02 -3.10 21.41
C ARG A 29 3.03 -4.13 20.84
N ASP A 30 3.32 -5.39 21.06
CA ASP A 30 2.46 -6.49 20.64
C ASP A 30 1.06 -6.36 21.26
N ALA A 31 0.04 -6.86 20.55
CA ALA A 31 -1.34 -6.90 21.04
C ALA A 31 -1.86 -5.54 21.56
N SER A 32 -1.55 -4.45 20.84
CA SER A 32 -1.93 -3.08 21.21
C SER A 32 -3.31 -2.68 20.72
N PHE A 33 -3.74 -3.19 19.56
CA PHE A 33 -4.94 -2.73 18.86
C PHE A 33 -5.96 -3.84 18.64
N ASP A 34 -7.23 -3.47 18.63
CA ASP A 34 -8.34 -4.36 18.26
C ASP A 34 -8.63 -4.33 16.75
N LEU A 35 -8.25 -3.23 16.07
CA LEU A 35 -8.46 -3.01 14.65
C LEU A 35 -7.23 -2.30 14.05
N ALA A 36 -6.83 -2.73 12.86
CA ALA A 36 -5.90 -2.01 12.00
C ALA A 36 -6.55 -1.87 10.62
N CYS A 37 -6.32 -0.74 9.96
CA CYS A 37 -6.81 -0.55 8.59
C CYS A 37 -5.80 0.16 7.68
N SER A 38 -5.91 -0.11 6.38
CA SER A 38 -5.16 0.60 5.34
C SER A 38 -6.01 0.74 4.09
N ALA A 39 -6.36 1.98 3.73
CA ALA A 39 -7.14 2.27 2.55
C ALA A 39 -6.24 2.87 1.47
N TYR A 40 -5.91 2.09 0.44
CA TYR A 40 -4.94 2.46 -0.61
C TYR A 40 -3.60 2.92 -0.03
N GLY A 41 -3.26 2.44 1.17
CA GLY A 41 -2.04 2.79 1.90
C GLY A 41 -0.90 1.84 1.57
N ALA A 42 -0.07 1.48 2.54
CA ALA A 42 1.23 0.84 2.32
C ALA A 42 1.24 -0.47 1.51
N VAL A 43 0.16 -1.25 1.51
CA VAL A 43 0.13 -2.62 0.96
C VAL A 43 0.61 -2.74 -0.51
N PRO A 44 0.11 -1.93 -1.47
CA PRO A 44 0.61 -1.94 -2.85
C PRO A 44 2.01 -1.32 -3.04
N PHE A 45 2.49 -0.51 -2.09
CA PHE A 45 3.75 0.25 -2.21
C PHE A 45 4.96 -0.45 -1.59
N VAL A 46 4.81 -1.70 -1.13
CA VAL A 46 5.89 -2.49 -0.56
C VAL A 46 6.23 -3.70 -1.42
N ALA A 47 7.52 -3.98 -1.56
CA ALA A 47 7.98 -5.16 -2.30
C ALA A 47 7.61 -6.48 -1.59
N ASP A 48 7.56 -6.47 -0.25
CA ASP A 48 7.19 -7.60 0.61
C ASP A 48 5.96 -7.25 1.48
N PRO A 49 4.73 -7.48 1.00
CA PRO A 49 3.51 -7.23 1.77
C PRO A 49 3.36 -8.20 2.96
N VAL A 50 3.94 -9.40 2.89
CA VAL A 50 3.88 -10.38 4.00
C VAL A 50 4.58 -9.82 5.23
N ARG A 51 5.67 -9.06 5.07
CA ARG A 51 6.31 -8.35 6.19
C ARG A 51 5.37 -7.34 6.85
N VAL A 52 4.59 -6.60 6.07
CA VAL A 52 3.56 -5.68 6.60
C VAL A 52 2.48 -6.47 7.34
N PHE A 53 1.99 -7.57 6.78
CA PHE A 53 0.95 -8.38 7.41
C PHE A 53 1.42 -9.01 8.72
N ARG A 54 2.68 -9.45 8.80
CA ARG A 54 3.28 -9.94 10.05
C ARG A 54 3.33 -8.86 11.12
N GLU A 55 3.74 -7.64 10.77
CA GLU A 55 3.77 -6.52 11.71
C GLU A 55 2.37 -6.10 12.17
N VAL A 56 1.40 -6.05 11.24
CA VAL A 56 0.00 -5.79 11.57
C VAL A 56 -0.53 -6.87 12.51
N HIS A 57 -0.29 -8.15 12.21
CA HIS A 57 -0.69 -9.26 13.06
C HIS A 57 -0.07 -9.15 14.46
N ARG A 58 1.21 -8.79 14.58
CA ARG A 58 1.91 -8.62 15.86
C ARG A 58 1.26 -7.55 16.72
N VAL A 59 0.92 -6.40 16.16
CA VAL A 59 0.34 -5.28 16.92
C VAL A 59 -1.16 -5.47 17.20
N LEU A 60 -1.83 -6.39 16.51
CA LEU A 60 -3.22 -6.76 16.79
C LEU A 60 -3.31 -7.72 17.98
N ARG A 61 -4.34 -7.51 18.82
CA ARG A 61 -4.69 -8.46 19.88
C ARG A 61 -5.22 -9.77 19.27
N PRO A 62 -5.15 -10.90 20.01
CA PRO A 62 -5.88 -12.10 19.62
C PRO A 62 -7.35 -11.79 19.34
N GLY A 63 -7.83 -12.16 18.15
CA GLY A 63 -9.20 -11.86 17.70
C GLY A 63 -9.38 -10.47 17.08
N GLY A 64 -8.34 -9.62 17.03
CA GLY A 64 -8.34 -8.34 16.34
C GLY A 64 -8.59 -8.47 14.84
N ARG A 65 -8.91 -7.35 14.19
CA ARG A 65 -9.26 -7.32 12.76
C ARG A 65 -8.26 -6.50 11.96
N TRP A 66 -7.91 -7.03 10.78
CA TRP A 66 -7.19 -6.33 9.75
C TRP A 66 -8.13 -6.08 8.57
N VAL A 67 -8.27 -4.84 8.14
CA VAL A 67 -9.13 -4.45 7.01
C VAL A 67 -8.34 -3.55 6.08
N PHE A 68 -8.20 -3.94 4.81
CA PHE A 68 -7.48 -3.12 3.85
C PHE A 68 -8.18 -3.07 2.50
N SER A 69 -7.97 -1.98 1.78
CA SER A 69 -8.40 -1.81 0.40
C SER A 69 -7.20 -1.43 -0.47
N VAL A 70 -7.23 -1.94 -1.70
CA VAL A 70 -6.21 -1.72 -2.72
C VAL A 70 -6.89 -1.61 -4.07
N THR A 71 -6.24 -0.95 -5.02
CA THR A 71 -6.67 -0.95 -6.41
C THR A 71 -6.69 -2.39 -6.93
N HIS A 72 -7.74 -2.75 -7.69
CA HIS A 72 -7.83 -4.07 -8.26
C HIS A 72 -6.66 -4.29 -9.24
N PRO A 73 -5.91 -5.41 -9.16
CA PRO A 73 -4.67 -5.58 -9.92
C PRO A 73 -4.85 -5.66 -11.43
N ILE A 74 -6.08 -5.85 -11.90
CA ILE A 74 -6.41 -5.74 -13.33
C ILE A 74 -6.09 -4.35 -13.88
N ARG A 75 -6.05 -3.31 -13.04
CA ARG A 75 -5.72 -1.93 -13.42
C ARG A 75 -4.41 -1.86 -14.19
N TRP A 76 -3.41 -2.67 -13.83
CA TRP A 76 -2.08 -2.67 -14.44
C TRP A 76 -2.03 -3.32 -15.82
N ALA A 77 -3.11 -3.98 -16.26
CA ALA A 77 -3.25 -4.43 -17.64
C ALA A 77 -3.62 -3.28 -18.60
N PHE A 78 -3.99 -2.11 -18.07
CA PHE A 78 -4.47 -0.95 -18.84
C PHE A 78 -3.52 0.26 -18.71
N PRO A 79 -3.41 1.11 -19.75
CA PRO A 79 -2.71 2.39 -19.67
C PRO A 79 -3.28 3.32 -18.57
N ASP A 80 -2.44 4.19 -18.01
CA ASP A 80 -2.89 5.30 -17.13
C ASP A 80 -3.30 6.53 -17.94
N GLU A 81 -4.25 6.33 -18.86
CA GLU A 81 -4.75 7.38 -19.73
C GLU A 81 -6.26 7.56 -19.56
N PRO A 82 -6.74 8.81 -19.37
CA PRO A 82 -8.17 9.06 -19.34
C PRO A 82 -8.76 8.89 -20.75
N GLY A 83 -9.89 8.19 -20.83
CA GLY A 83 -10.66 8.04 -22.07
C GLY A 83 -10.63 6.62 -22.66
N PRO A 84 -11.13 6.43 -23.89
CA PRO A 84 -11.29 5.11 -24.50
C PRO A 84 -9.98 4.35 -24.69
N GLU A 85 -8.86 5.04 -24.90
CA GLU A 85 -7.54 4.41 -25.08
C GLU A 85 -7.09 3.69 -23.79
N GLY A 86 -7.44 4.24 -22.61
CA GLY A 86 -7.22 3.59 -21.31
C GLY A 86 -8.10 2.36 -21.05
N LEU A 87 -9.01 2.00 -21.97
CA LEU A 87 -9.87 0.83 -21.87
C LEU A 87 -9.37 -0.36 -22.70
N SER A 88 -8.23 -0.22 -23.36
CA SER A 88 -7.58 -1.31 -24.10
C SER A 88 -6.53 -2.01 -23.23
N VAL A 89 -6.54 -3.34 -23.23
CA VAL A 89 -5.52 -4.13 -22.52
C VAL A 89 -4.19 -4.00 -23.26
N ALA A 90 -3.18 -3.44 -22.60
CA ALA A 90 -1.85 -3.18 -23.15
C ALA A 90 -0.76 -4.07 -22.52
N ALA A 91 -1.02 -4.65 -21.34
CA ALA A 91 -0.06 -5.48 -20.62
C ALA A 91 -0.70 -6.76 -20.08
N SER A 92 0.13 -7.79 -19.87
CA SER A 92 -0.32 -9.05 -19.27
C SER A 92 -0.66 -8.85 -17.80
N TYR A 93 -1.82 -9.34 -17.37
CA TYR A 93 -2.19 -9.40 -15.96
C TYR A 93 -1.21 -10.23 -15.10
N PHE A 94 -0.43 -11.12 -15.71
CA PHE A 94 0.54 -11.94 -14.98
C PHE A 94 1.95 -11.34 -14.98
N ASP A 95 2.17 -10.22 -15.66
CA ASP A 95 3.43 -9.49 -15.58
C ASP A 95 3.61 -8.93 -14.18
N ARG A 96 4.78 -9.16 -13.57
CA ARG A 96 5.10 -8.77 -12.19
C ARG A 96 6.04 -7.58 -12.12
N VAL A 97 6.37 -6.96 -13.25
CA VAL A 97 7.14 -5.72 -13.28
C VAL A 97 6.39 -4.65 -12.48
N PRO A 98 7.03 -4.00 -11.49
CA PRO A 98 6.39 -2.93 -10.74
C PRO A 98 6.12 -1.72 -11.65
N TYR A 99 5.02 -1.02 -11.40
CA TYR A 99 4.79 0.28 -11.98
C TYR A 99 5.69 1.29 -11.28
N VAL A 100 6.55 1.98 -12.03
CA VAL A 100 7.54 2.92 -11.50
C VAL A 100 7.42 4.23 -12.25
N GLU A 101 7.19 5.32 -11.52
CA GLU A 101 7.35 6.68 -12.04
C GLU A 101 8.71 7.22 -11.57
N GLN A 102 9.40 7.92 -12.46
CA GLN A 102 10.73 8.48 -12.21
C GLN A 102 10.71 10.01 -12.38
N ASP A 103 11.55 10.70 -11.61
CA ASP A 103 11.81 12.12 -11.82
C ASP A 103 12.72 12.36 -13.05
N GLU A 104 12.98 13.63 -13.38
CA GLU A 104 13.86 14.02 -14.50
C GLU A 104 15.30 13.51 -14.36
N SER A 105 15.71 13.11 -13.15
CA SER A 105 17.03 12.56 -12.85
C SER A 105 17.05 11.02 -12.86
N GLY A 106 15.92 10.36 -13.15
CA GLY A 106 15.78 8.91 -13.19
C GLY A 106 15.59 8.25 -11.83
N ASN A 107 15.35 9.01 -10.75
CA ASN A 107 15.07 8.43 -9.44
C ASN A 107 13.61 8.01 -9.36
N ALA A 108 13.34 6.83 -8.79
CA ALA A 108 11.97 6.38 -8.55
C ALA A 108 11.28 7.29 -7.52
N VAL A 109 10.17 7.91 -7.93
CA VAL A 109 9.33 8.77 -7.07
C VAL A 109 8.01 8.09 -6.67
N TYR A 110 7.58 7.10 -7.47
CA TYR A 110 6.40 6.31 -7.23
C TYR A 110 6.68 4.86 -7.62
N VAL A 111 6.30 3.91 -6.77
CA VAL A 111 6.44 2.48 -7.06
C VAL A 111 5.23 1.73 -6.55
N GLU A 112 4.48 1.10 -7.45
CA GLU A 112 3.45 0.12 -7.08
C GLU A 112 3.85 -1.28 -7.54
N HIS A 113 3.77 -2.22 -6.60
CA HIS A 113 4.11 -3.61 -6.86
C HIS A 113 2.86 -4.37 -7.32
N HIS A 114 2.89 -4.80 -8.59
CA HIS A 114 1.84 -5.66 -9.10
C HIS A 114 1.79 -7.00 -8.33
N ARG A 115 0.58 -7.37 -7.95
CA ARG A 115 0.24 -8.61 -7.26
C ARG A 115 -1.12 -9.05 -7.75
N THR A 116 -1.19 -10.24 -8.31
CA THR A 116 -2.47 -10.82 -8.73
C THR A 116 -3.36 -11.05 -7.51
N LEU A 117 -4.67 -11.17 -7.74
CA LEU A 117 -5.61 -11.61 -6.71
C LEU A 117 -5.19 -12.95 -6.09
N GLY A 118 -4.63 -13.86 -6.89
CA GLY A 118 -4.11 -15.14 -6.41
C GLY A 118 -2.90 -15.01 -5.49
N ASP A 119 -2.04 -14.01 -5.70
CA ASP A 119 -0.97 -13.69 -4.74
C ASP A 119 -1.57 -13.19 -3.42
N ARG A 120 -2.56 -12.29 -3.48
CA ARG A 120 -3.21 -11.71 -2.29
C ARG A 120 -3.98 -12.71 -1.44
N VAL A 121 -4.48 -13.79 -2.03
CA VAL A 121 -5.13 -14.90 -1.30
C VAL A 121 -4.09 -15.83 -0.66
N ARG A 122 -2.87 -15.86 -1.18
CA ARG A 122 -1.78 -16.73 -0.71
C ARG A 122 -0.93 -16.09 0.39
N ASP A 123 -0.74 -14.77 0.31
CA ASP A 123 -0.05 -13.95 1.31
C ASP A 123 -0.76 -13.97 2.67
#